data_AF-A0A2J6WT46-F1
#
_entry.id   AF-A0A2J6WT46-F1
#
_cell.length_a   1.000
_cell.length_b   1.000
_cell.length_c   1.000
_cell.angle_alpha   90.00
_cell.angle_beta   90.00
_cell.angle_gamma   90.00
#
_symmetry.space_group_name_H-M   'P 1'
#
loop_
_entity.id
_entity.type
_entity.pdbx_description
1 polymer ?
#
loop_
_entity_poly.entity_id
_entity_poly.type
_entity_poly.pdbx_seq_one_letter_code
_entity_poly.pdbx_strand_id
1 'polypeptide(L)'
;MDEKKGFSASYSGMYFVILMLVMFIIIIPEVRDAFAIGVGFVFTPLLGFGGRFPILTMIFAGLFLTIINMYARHYFIDWFQMARLQEKTRYISRKIREAYRSRDMGKLEKYRKIQQKIMMEQMKSQQDQMKPSLITMVIVIAIFSWLYYFLAHAQVKLFNTPWAMNIDITGGFSFFPNWLILYTFFTIPLGYFVTYIFKLYEFRKRLRQL
;
A
#
# COMPACT_ATOMS: atom_id res chain seq x y z
N MET A 1 -6.21 -24.12 26.31
CA MET A 1 -5.86 -22.78 26.81
C MET A 1 -6.19 -21.80 25.71
N ASP A 2 -7.41 -21.29 25.83
CA ASP A 2 -8.11 -20.38 24.93
C ASP A 2 -7.40 -19.04 24.79
N GLU A 3 -7.13 -18.61 23.56
CA GLU A 3 -7.23 -17.20 23.17
C GLU A 3 -7.12 -17.04 21.64
N LYS A 4 -8.18 -17.40 20.90
CA LYS A 4 -8.37 -16.97 19.51
C LYS A 4 -9.77 -16.43 19.25
N LYS A 5 -10.34 -15.78 20.27
CA LYS A 5 -11.56 -14.98 20.14
C LYS A 5 -11.20 -13.51 20.29
N GLY A 6 -11.04 -12.82 19.15
CA GLY A 6 -10.88 -11.37 19.12
C GLY A 6 -9.99 -10.88 17.99
N PHE A 7 -10.29 -11.18 16.72
CA PHE A 7 -9.37 -10.78 15.64
C PHE A 7 -9.98 -10.28 14.32
N SER A 8 -11.30 -10.05 14.24
CA SER A 8 -11.92 -9.37 13.08
C SER A 8 -12.38 -7.94 13.40
N ALA A 9 -12.91 -7.69 14.61
CA ALA A 9 -13.33 -6.36 15.04
C ALA A 9 -12.13 -5.39 15.24
N SER A 10 -10.97 -5.92 15.64
CA SER A 10 -9.78 -5.11 15.96
C SER A 10 -9.19 -4.39 14.74
N TYR A 11 -9.12 -5.02 13.57
CA TYR A 11 -8.51 -4.38 12.39
C TYR A 11 -9.42 -3.34 11.78
N SER A 12 -10.72 -3.63 11.63
CA SER A 12 -11.69 -2.65 11.16
C SER A 12 -11.71 -1.41 12.08
N GLY A 13 -11.66 -1.62 13.39
CA GLY A 13 -11.48 -0.54 14.37
C GLY A 13 -10.17 0.23 14.20
N MET A 14 -9.03 -0.47 14.02
CA MET A 14 -7.74 0.18 13.76
C MET A 14 -7.74 1.01 12.46
N TYR A 15 -8.35 0.50 11.38
CA TYR A 15 -8.52 1.26 10.13
C TYR A 15 -9.34 2.52 10.38
N PHE A 16 -10.44 2.40 11.13
CA PHE A 16 -11.27 3.54 11.47
C PHE A 16 -10.50 4.59 12.29
N VAL A 17 -9.75 4.15 13.31
CA VAL A 17 -8.91 5.04 14.12
C VAL A 17 -7.84 5.73 13.26
N ILE A 18 -7.14 5.00 12.40
CA ILE A 18 -6.14 5.57 11.50
C ILE A 18 -6.79 6.56 10.53
N LEU A 19 -7.96 6.25 9.99
CA LEU A 19 -8.70 7.14 9.10
C LEU A 19 -9.14 8.41 9.83
N MET A 20 -9.60 8.31 11.08
CA MET A 20 -9.89 9.47 11.91
C MET A 20 -8.63 10.32 12.13
N LEU A 21 -7.50 9.71 12.46
CA LEU A 21 -6.22 10.42 12.63
C LEU A 21 -5.80 11.15 11.35
N VAL A 22 -5.97 10.52 10.17
CA VAL A 22 -5.70 11.17 8.88
C VAL A 22 -6.61 12.38 8.69
N MET A 23 -7.91 12.24 8.99
CA MET A 23 -8.85 13.35 8.90
C MET A 23 -8.43 14.52 9.81
N PHE A 24 -7.99 14.25 11.04
CA PHE A 24 -7.47 15.30 11.93
C PHE A 24 -6.22 15.98 11.35
N ILE A 25 -5.28 15.21 10.78
CA ILE A 25 -4.07 15.74 10.13
C ILE A 25 -4.41 16.59 8.91
N ILE A 26 -5.47 16.26 8.15
CA ILE A 26 -5.85 17.03 6.96
C ILE A 26 -6.61 18.30 7.33
N ILE A 27 -7.51 18.23 8.31
CA ILE A 27 -8.43 19.31 8.67
C ILE A 27 -7.76 20.37 9.54
N ILE A 28 -6.91 19.97 10.48
CA ILE A 28 -6.32 20.89 11.47
C ILE A 28 -4.86 21.20 11.09
N PRO A 29 -4.56 22.43 10.63
CA PRO A 29 -3.21 22.79 10.19
C PRO A 29 -2.14 22.63 11.28
N GLU A 30 -2.48 22.95 12.53
CA GLU A 30 -1.55 22.83 13.67
C GLU A 30 -1.13 21.38 13.92
N VAL A 31 -2.11 20.46 13.91
CA VAL A 31 -1.86 19.02 14.07
C VAL A 31 -1.02 18.49 12.91
N ARG A 32 -1.34 18.93 11.70
CA ARG A 32 -0.59 18.58 10.49
C ARG A 32 0.88 18.96 10.61
N ASP A 33 1.14 20.21 10.96
CA ASP A 33 2.49 20.77 10.97
C ASP A 33 3.30 20.21 12.14
N ALA A 34 2.70 20.06 13.32
CA ALA A 34 3.32 19.39 14.47
C ALA A 34 3.69 17.92 14.15
N PHE A 35 2.78 17.18 13.52
CA PHE A 35 3.03 15.81 13.08
C PHE A 35 4.15 15.76 12.03
N ALA A 36 4.10 16.63 11.02
CA ALA A 36 5.10 16.71 9.96
C ALA A 36 6.50 17.07 10.49
N ILE A 37 6.60 17.96 11.48
CA ILE A 37 7.86 18.32 12.15
C ILE A 37 8.38 17.12 12.95
N GLY A 38 7.52 16.48 13.75
CA GLY A 38 7.91 15.33 14.58
C GLY A 38 8.44 14.17 13.73
N VAL A 39 7.71 13.83 12.67
CA VAL A 39 8.13 12.83 11.68
C VAL A 39 9.37 13.28 10.89
N GLY A 40 9.47 14.58 10.62
CA GLY A 40 10.59 15.20 9.94
C GLY A 40 11.91 15.10 10.68
N PHE A 41 11.92 14.90 12.00
CA PHE A 41 13.17 14.65 12.74
C PHE A 41 13.90 13.39 12.24
N VAL A 42 13.15 12.39 11.78
CA VAL A 42 13.72 11.14 11.24
C VAL A 42 14.01 11.27 9.73
N PHE A 43 13.07 11.82 8.96
CA PHE A 43 13.21 11.83 7.50
C PHE A 43 14.07 12.96 6.94
N THR A 44 14.15 14.11 7.62
CA THR A 44 14.96 15.24 7.12
C THR A 44 16.46 14.91 7.08
N PRO A 45 17.07 14.27 8.09
CA PRO A 45 18.46 13.84 8.00
C PRO A 45 18.67 12.71 6.98
N LEU A 46 17.68 11.81 6.83
CA LEU A 46 17.80 10.63 5.99
C LEU A 46 17.62 10.94 4.49
N LEU A 47 16.66 11.80 4.16
CA LEU A 47 16.16 12.01 2.79
C LEU A 47 16.06 13.49 2.40
N GLY A 48 16.33 14.43 3.31
CA GLY A 48 16.12 15.86 3.08
C GLY A 48 17.20 16.57 2.26
N PHE A 49 18.37 15.95 2.01
CA PHE A 49 19.49 16.55 1.23
C PHE A 49 19.79 18.02 1.59
N GLY A 50 19.68 18.38 2.87
CA GLY A 50 19.89 19.74 3.37
C GLY A 50 18.92 20.81 2.81
N GLY A 51 17.77 20.43 2.25
CA GLY A 51 16.77 21.36 1.73
C GLY A 51 17.06 21.94 0.33
N ARG A 52 18.20 21.58 -0.28
CA ARG A 52 18.69 22.16 -1.53
C ARG A 52 18.12 21.50 -2.78
N PHE A 53 17.72 20.23 -2.68
CA PHE A 53 17.25 19.43 -3.83
C PHE A 53 15.86 18.82 -3.57
N PRO A 54 14.77 19.60 -3.73
CA PRO A 54 13.41 19.15 -3.46
C PRO A 54 12.97 17.97 -4.33
N ILE A 55 13.29 18.01 -5.63
CA ILE A 55 12.93 16.94 -6.58
C ILE A 55 13.64 15.64 -6.22
N LEU A 56 14.93 15.72 -5.88
CA LEU A 56 15.72 14.55 -5.49
C LEU A 56 15.16 13.92 -4.21
N THR A 57 14.83 14.76 -3.22
CA THR A 57 14.16 14.36 -1.98
C THR A 57 12.87 13.57 -2.28
N MET A 58 12.01 14.07 -3.17
CA MET A 58 10.77 13.37 -3.57
C MET A 58 11.05 11.99 -4.20
N ILE A 59 12.03 11.90 -5.09
CA ILE A 59 12.39 10.66 -5.77
C ILE A 59 12.86 9.61 -4.76
N PHE A 60 13.77 9.98 -3.87
CA PHE A 60 14.28 9.07 -2.84
C PHE A 60 13.21 8.71 -1.80
N ALA A 61 12.35 9.64 -1.40
CA ALA A 61 11.21 9.36 -0.53
C ALA A 61 10.25 8.34 -1.17
N GLY A 62 9.98 8.48 -2.47
CA GLY A 62 9.14 7.55 -3.22
C GLY A 62 9.76 6.16 -3.41
N LEU A 63 11.07 6.11 -3.64
CA LEU A 63 11.82 4.85 -3.71
C LEU A 63 11.82 4.14 -2.35
N PHE A 64 12.11 4.88 -1.28
CA PHE A 64 12.06 4.39 0.10
C PHE A 64 10.69 3.83 0.45
N LEU A 65 9.63 4.58 0.13
CA LEU A 65 8.25 4.15 0.35
C LEU A 65 7.92 2.87 -0.43
N THR A 66 8.37 2.76 -1.68
CA THR A 66 8.15 1.56 -2.50
C THR A 66 8.84 0.33 -1.92
N ILE A 67 10.09 0.48 -1.49
CA ILE A 67 10.87 -0.61 -0.88
C ILE A 67 10.18 -1.11 0.38
N ILE A 68 9.76 -0.21 1.27
CA ILE A 68 9.03 -0.57 2.49
C ILE A 68 7.70 -1.25 2.16
N ASN A 69 6.94 -0.70 1.21
CA ASN A 69 5.67 -1.30 0.77
C ASN A 69 5.88 -2.73 0.28
N MET A 70 6.90 -2.96 -0.53
CA MET A 70 7.22 -4.29 -1.03
C MET A 70 7.66 -5.22 0.10
N TYR A 71 8.52 -4.77 1.00
CA TYR A 71 8.99 -5.56 2.14
C TYR A 71 7.84 -5.98 3.05
N ALA A 72 6.96 -5.04 3.41
CA ALA A 72 5.76 -5.32 4.20
C ALA A 72 4.88 -6.36 3.49
N ARG A 73 4.59 -6.17 2.19
CA ARG A 73 3.78 -7.13 1.43
C ARG A 73 4.44 -8.51 1.36
N HIS A 74 5.75 -8.59 1.17
CA HIS A 74 6.47 -9.86 1.12
C HIS A 74 6.43 -10.60 2.46
N TYR A 75 6.55 -9.89 3.59
CA TYR A 75 6.52 -10.51 4.91
C TYR A 75 5.12 -11.00 5.32
N PHE A 76 4.07 -10.23 5.00
CA PHE A 76 2.72 -10.53 5.49
C PHE A 76 1.84 -11.32 4.51
N ILE A 77 2.12 -11.31 3.21
CA ILE A 77 1.26 -11.92 2.19
C ILE A 77 1.85 -13.25 1.71
N ASP A 78 1.10 -14.34 1.93
CA ASP A 78 1.39 -15.63 1.32
C ASP A 78 0.79 -15.71 -0.10
N TRP A 79 1.64 -15.47 -1.09
CA TRP A 79 1.27 -15.53 -2.51
C TRP A 79 0.88 -16.93 -2.99
N PHE A 80 1.41 -18.00 -2.38
CA PHE A 80 1.06 -19.37 -2.75
C PHE A 80 -0.31 -19.77 -2.26
N GLN A 81 -0.67 -19.37 -1.03
CA GLN A 81 -2.03 -19.58 -0.52
C GLN A 81 -3.06 -18.84 -1.38
N MET A 82 -2.77 -17.60 -1.79
CA MET A 82 -3.63 -16.85 -2.70
C MET A 82 -3.80 -17.55 -4.06
N ALA A 83 -2.71 -18.02 -4.67
CA ALA A 83 -2.76 -18.73 -5.95
C ALA A 83 -3.58 -20.03 -5.85
N ARG A 84 -3.32 -20.85 -4.82
CA ARG A 84 -4.08 -22.08 -4.56
C ARG A 84 -5.56 -21.82 -4.33
N LEU A 85 -5.90 -20.78 -3.56
CA LEU A 85 -7.28 -20.40 -3.32
C LEU A 85 -7.97 -19.96 -4.62
N GLN A 86 -7.29 -19.18 -5.46
CA GLN A 86 -7.82 -18.76 -6.75
C GLN A 86 -8.10 -19.96 -7.68
N GLU A 87 -7.19 -20.94 -7.72
CA GLU A 87 -7.38 -22.17 -8.49
C GLU A 87 -8.53 -23.02 -7.95
N LYS A 88 -8.57 -23.27 -6.63
CA LYS A 88 -9.67 -23.99 -5.96
C LYS A 88 -11.02 -23.35 -6.27
N THR A 89 -11.12 -22.03 -6.18
CA THR A 89 -12.34 -21.28 -6.51
C THR A 89 -12.75 -21.52 -7.96
N ARG A 90 -11.82 -21.40 -8.92
CA ARG A 90 -12.10 -21.66 -10.35
C ARG A 90 -12.57 -23.09 -10.59
N TYR A 91 -11.93 -24.07 -9.96
CA TYR A 91 -12.29 -25.49 -10.07
C TYR A 91 -13.71 -25.74 -9.53
N ILE A 92 -14.01 -25.25 -8.32
CA ILE A 92 -15.32 -25.45 -7.69
C ILE A 92 -16.42 -24.73 -8.45
N SER A 93 -16.19 -23.51 -8.94
CA SER A 93 -17.16 -22.82 -9.80
C SER A 93 -17.48 -23.60 -11.08
N ARG A 94 -16.50 -24.27 -11.69
CA ARG A 94 -16.74 -25.17 -12.84
C ARG A 94 -17.58 -26.38 -12.43
N LYS A 95 -17.22 -27.05 -11.33
CA LYS A 95 -17.95 -28.23 -10.83
C LYS A 95 -19.38 -27.94 -10.43
N ILE A 96 -19.66 -26.78 -9.86
CA ILE A 96 -21.02 -26.34 -9.58
C ILE A 96 -21.82 -26.22 -10.88
N ARG A 97 -21.27 -25.56 -11.93
CA ARG A 97 -21.95 -25.44 -13.23
C ARG A 97 -22.20 -26.80 -13.89
N GLU A 98 -21.25 -27.73 -13.79
CA GLU A 98 -21.40 -29.11 -14.27
C GLU A 98 -22.49 -29.88 -13.49
N ALA A 99 -22.55 -29.73 -12.17
CA ALA A 99 -23.57 -30.34 -11.31
C ALA A 99 -24.97 -29.81 -11.62
N TYR A 100 -25.11 -28.51 -11.90
CA TYR A 100 -26.37 -27.93 -12.36
C TYR A 100 -26.85 -28.52 -13.69
N ARG A 101 -25.93 -28.71 -14.65
CA ARG A 101 -26.25 -29.31 -15.96
C ARG A 101 -26.64 -30.78 -15.85
N SER A 102 -26.01 -31.52 -14.94
CA SER A 102 -26.28 -32.95 -14.71
C SER A 102 -27.43 -33.23 -13.75
N ARG A 103 -28.06 -32.19 -13.17
CA ARG A 103 -29.16 -32.28 -12.19
C ARG A 103 -28.85 -33.16 -10.96
N ASP A 104 -27.58 -33.33 -10.64
CA ASP A 104 -27.12 -34.13 -9.49
C ASP A 104 -27.17 -33.28 -8.21
N MET A 105 -28.31 -33.34 -7.51
CA MET A 105 -28.57 -32.57 -6.30
C MET A 105 -27.61 -32.91 -5.16
N GLY A 106 -27.17 -34.17 -5.05
CA GLY A 106 -26.24 -34.61 -4.00
C GLY A 106 -24.83 -34.03 -4.20
N LYS A 107 -24.32 -34.04 -5.43
CA LYS A 107 -23.03 -33.38 -5.75
C LYS A 107 -23.12 -31.86 -5.63
N LEU A 108 -24.25 -31.26 -5.99
CA LEU A 108 -24.45 -29.82 -5.87
C LEU A 108 -24.35 -29.34 -4.42
N GLU A 109 -25.00 -30.03 -3.48
CA GLU A 109 -24.93 -29.68 -2.06
C GLU A 109 -23.50 -29.80 -1.51
N LYS A 110 -22.78 -30.87 -1.90
CA LYS A 110 -21.36 -31.06 -1.55
C LYS A 110 -20.50 -29.90 -2.05
N TYR A 111 -20.64 -29.48 -3.31
CA TYR A 111 -19.85 -28.38 -3.86
C TYR A 111 -20.21 -27.02 -3.24
N ARG A 112 -21.48 -26.78 -2.87
CA ARG A 112 -21.88 -25.58 -2.12
C ARG A 112 -21.24 -25.51 -0.74
N LYS A 113 -21.18 -26.63 0.00
CA LYS A 113 -20.46 -26.70 1.28
C LYS A 113 -18.97 -26.37 1.11
N ILE A 114 -18.34 -26.87 0.03
CA ILE A 114 -16.95 -26.54 -0.28
C ILE A 114 -16.79 -25.05 -0.66
N GLN A 115 -17.71 -24.49 -1.44
CA GLN A 115 -17.72 -23.07 -1.79
C GLN A 115 -17.79 -22.18 -0.55
N GLN A 116 -18.64 -22.52 0.42
CA GLN A 116 -18.70 -21.80 1.71
C GLN A 116 -17.38 -21.88 2.48
N LYS A 117 -16.72 -23.06 2.50
CA LYS A 117 -15.39 -23.20 3.10
C LYS A 117 -14.34 -22.34 2.41
N ILE A 118 -14.32 -22.32 1.07
CA ILE A 118 -13.44 -21.46 0.27
C ILE A 118 -13.70 -19.99 0.57
N MET A 119 -14.96 -19.58 0.73
CA MET A 119 -15.31 -18.21 1.10
C MET A 119 -14.75 -17.84 2.47
N MET A 120 -14.83 -18.73 3.47
CA MET A 120 -14.21 -18.51 4.79
C MET A 120 -12.68 -18.42 4.70
N GLU A 121 -12.04 -19.29 3.91
CA GLU A 121 -10.59 -19.21 3.62
C GLU A 121 -10.24 -17.87 2.95
N GLN A 122 -11.08 -17.39 2.03
CA GLN A 122 -10.91 -16.10 1.35
C GLN A 122 -11.05 -14.92 2.31
N MET A 123 -12.00 -14.96 3.24
CA MET A 123 -12.15 -13.93 4.27
C MET A 123 -10.90 -13.87 5.17
N LYS A 124 -10.37 -15.02 5.58
CA LYS A 124 -9.12 -15.08 6.36
C LYS A 124 -7.94 -14.50 5.56
N SER A 125 -7.83 -14.87 4.29
CA SER A 125 -6.83 -14.32 3.36
C SER A 125 -6.92 -12.80 3.22
N GLN A 126 -8.12 -12.24 3.23
CA GLN A 126 -8.32 -10.78 3.21
C GLN A 126 -7.85 -10.13 4.51
N GLN A 127 -8.12 -10.73 5.66
CA GLN A 127 -7.61 -10.23 6.95
C GLN A 127 -6.08 -10.20 7.00
N ASP A 128 -5.42 -11.21 6.43
CA ASP A 128 -3.95 -11.23 6.37
C ASP A 128 -3.40 -10.13 5.43
N GLN A 129 -4.13 -9.75 4.39
CA GLN A 129 -3.78 -8.59 3.53
C GLN A 129 -4.05 -7.23 4.19
N MET A 130 -4.95 -7.18 5.16
CA MET A 130 -5.25 -5.94 5.90
C MET A 130 -4.10 -5.51 6.81
N LYS A 131 -3.34 -6.45 7.37
CA LYS A 131 -2.17 -6.16 8.24
C LYS A 131 -1.09 -5.30 7.55
N PRO A 132 -0.53 -5.69 6.39
CA PRO A 132 0.49 -4.89 5.73
C PRO A 132 -0.08 -3.54 5.28
N SER A 133 -1.33 -3.52 4.81
CA SER A 133 -1.98 -2.28 4.36
C SER A 133 -2.04 -1.22 5.47
N LEU A 134 -2.37 -1.59 6.71
CA LEU A 134 -2.34 -0.67 7.85
C LEU A 134 -0.95 -0.06 8.10
N ILE A 135 0.07 -0.93 8.14
CA ILE A 135 1.44 -0.51 8.38
C ILE A 135 1.88 0.44 7.26
N THR A 136 1.62 0.06 6.01
CA THR A 136 1.99 0.89 4.86
C THR A 136 1.25 2.22 4.85
N MET A 137 -0.01 2.26 5.26
CA MET A 137 -0.81 3.49 5.32
C MET A 137 -0.21 4.51 6.29
N VAL A 138 0.13 4.07 7.51
CA VAL A 138 0.77 4.95 8.51
C VAL A 138 2.09 5.53 7.97
N ILE A 139 2.88 4.72 7.28
CA ILE A 139 4.16 5.15 6.69
C ILE A 139 3.94 6.12 5.54
N VAL A 140 2.95 5.87 4.67
CA VAL A 140 2.57 6.79 3.59
C VAL A 140 2.20 8.14 4.16
N ILE A 141 1.33 8.18 5.17
CA ILE A 141 0.89 9.43 5.83
C ILE A 141 2.10 10.17 6.42
N ALA A 142 2.94 9.46 7.17
CA ALA A 142 4.15 10.03 7.76
C ALA A 142 5.05 10.70 6.71
N ILE A 143 5.37 9.98 5.63
CA ILE A 143 6.22 10.49 4.55
C ILE A 143 5.55 11.66 3.83
N PHE A 144 4.26 11.58 3.52
CA PHE A 144 3.57 12.62 2.75
C PHE A 144 3.35 13.90 3.57
N SER A 145 2.98 13.77 4.85
CA SER A 145 2.87 14.90 5.76
C SER A 145 4.21 15.62 5.91
N TRP A 146 5.30 14.87 6.12
CA TRP A 146 6.64 15.44 6.16
C TRP A 146 7.03 16.08 4.84
N LEU A 147 6.82 15.40 3.72
CA LEU A 147 7.19 15.89 2.39
C LEU A 147 6.45 17.19 2.07
N TYR A 148 5.16 17.29 2.38
CA TYR A 148 4.40 18.53 2.25
C TYR A 148 5.05 19.69 3.03
N TYR A 149 5.35 19.48 4.31
CA TYR A 149 5.98 20.49 5.16
C TYR A 149 7.38 20.86 4.66
N PHE A 150 8.19 19.88 4.29
CA PHE A 150 9.53 20.07 3.76
C PHE A 150 9.52 20.92 2.48
N LEU A 151 8.59 20.64 1.57
CA LEU A 151 8.44 21.38 0.32
C LEU A 151 7.92 22.81 0.52
N ALA A 152 7.04 23.02 1.50
CA ALA A 152 6.59 24.36 1.88
C ALA A 152 7.73 25.27 2.36
N HIS A 153 8.76 24.67 2.98
CA HIS A 153 9.95 25.36 3.50
C HIS A 153 11.17 25.23 2.60
N ALA A 154 11.04 24.63 1.41
CA ALA A 154 12.14 24.49 0.47
C ALA A 154 12.60 25.85 -0.07
N GLN A 155 13.92 25.99 -0.28
CA GLN A 155 14.52 27.21 -0.84
C GLN A 155 14.13 27.44 -2.30
N VAL A 156 13.94 26.36 -3.06
CA VAL A 156 13.54 26.39 -4.47
C VAL A 156 12.10 25.90 -4.57
N LYS A 157 11.18 26.82 -4.90
CA LYS A 157 9.75 26.54 -5.03
C LYS A 157 9.26 26.48 -6.47
N LEU A 158 10.06 26.96 -7.42
CA LEU A 158 9.70 27.00 -8.84
C LEU A 158 10.48 25.94 -9.60
N PHE A 159 9.80 25.24 -10.51
CA PHE A 159 10.42 24.26 -11.40
C PHE A 159 9.85 24.35 -12.81
N ASN A 160 10.62 23.85 -13.76
CA ASN A 160 10.21 23.73 -15.16
C ASN A 160 9.89 22.27 -15.47
N THR A 161 8.77 22.04 -16.14
CA THR A 161 8.43 20.74 -16.74
C THR A 161 8.51 20.84 -18.26
N PRO A 162 8.54 19.70 -18.97
CA PRO A 162 8.44 19.70 -20.43
C PRO A 162 7.18 20.36 -21.00
N TRP A 163 6.12 20.51 -20.19
CA TRP A 163 4.82 21.05 -20.62
C TRP A 163 4.50 22.44 -20.08
N ALA A 164 5.17 22.91 -19.03
CA ALA A 164 4.99 24.26 -18.50
C ALA A 164 6.23 24.74 -17.72
N MET A 165 6.54 26.03 -17.85
CA MET A 165 7.66 26.66 -17.16
C MET A 165 7.18 27.41 -15.90
N ASN A 166 8.06 27.54 -14.91
CA ASN A 166 7.86 28.28 -13.66
C ASN A 166 6.63 27.84 -12.84
N ILE A 167 6.44 26.53 -12.71
CA ILE A 167 5.38 25.96 -11.88
C ILE A 167 5.80 26.04 -10.41
N ASP A 168 4.91 26.53 -9.54
CA ASP A 168 5.10 26.47 -8.09
C ASP A 168 4.87 25.02 -7.60
N ILE A 169 5.86 24.45 -6.90
CA ILE A 169 5.83 23.13 -6.24
C ILE A 169 4.63 23.00 -5.30
N THR A 170 4.35 24.06 -4.55
CA THR A 170 3.29 24.09 -3.54
C THR A 170 1.96 24.60 -4.08
N GLY A 171 1.96 25.15 -5.29
CA GLY A 171 0.75 25.54 -6.01
C GLY A 171 -0.10 24.34 -6.45
N GLY A 172 -1.26 24.63 -7.05
CA GLY A 172 -2.21 23.63 -7.55
C GLY A 172 -3.56 23.68 -6.81
N PHE A 173 -4.38 22.64 -6.98
CA PHE A 173 -5.63 22.50 -6.24
C PHE A 173 -5.35 22.11 -4.78
N SER A 174 -6.17 22.56 -3.82
CA SER A 174 -5.96 22.29 -2.37
C SER A 174 -5.75 20.81 -2.01
N PHE A 175 -6.32 19.88 -2.79
CA PHE A 175 -6.15 18.43 -2.60
C PHE A 175 -5.18 17.78 -3.59
N PHE A 176 -4.78 18.50 -4.63
CA PHE A 176 -3.93 17.98 -5.70
C PHE A 176 -2.84 19.02 -6.05
N PRO A 177 -1.84 19.17 -5.15
CA PRO A 177 -0.75 20.11 -5.37
C PRO A 177 0.20 19.59 -6.46
N ASN A 178 0.92 20.51 -7.10
CA ASN A 178 1.79 20.20 -8.23
C ASN A 178 2.91 19.21 -7.87
N TRP A 179 3.43 19.27 -6.64
CA TRP A 179 4.43 18.31 -6.17
C TRP A 179 3.91 16.87 -6.13
N LEU A 180 2.61 16.65 -5.89
CA LEU A 180 2.01 15.32 -5.88
C LEU A 180 2.03 14.70 -7.29
N ILE A 181 1.77 15.53 -8.31
CA ILE A 181 1.82 15.13 -9.73
C ILE A 181 3.25 14.74 -10.10
N LEU A 182 4.22 15.60 -9.78
CA LEU A 182 5.63 15.32 -10.01
C LEU A 182 6.08 14.03 -9.32
N TYR A 183 5.76 13.92 -8.03
CA TYR A 183 6.06 12.73 -7.24
C TYR A 183 5.50 11.49 -7.90
N THR A 184 4.23 11.50 -8.31
CA THR A 184 3.57 10.36 -8.96
C THR A 184 4.22 10.01 -10.30
N PHE A 185 4.57 11.02 -11.10
CA PHE A 185 5.23 10.85 -12.38
C PHE A 185 6.58 10.12 -12.25
N PHE A 186 7.39 10.47 -11.24
CA PHE A 186 8.65 9.80 -11.00
C PHE A 186 8.49 8.44 -10.31
N THR A 187 7.55 8.32 -9.38
CA THR A 187 7.44 7.12 -8.54
C THR A 187 6.79 5.94 -9.24
N ILE A 188 5.86 6.14 -10.18
CA ILE A 188 5.22 5.02 -10.89
C ILE A 188 6.26 4.20 -11.67
N PRO A 189 7.07 4.77 -12.58
CA PRO A 189 8.08 4.01 -13.32
C PRO A 189 9.13 3.38 -12.41
N LEU A 190 9.62 4.13 -11.41
CA LEU A 190 10.57 3.62 -10.43
C LEU A 190 9.98 2.46 -9.61
N GLY A 191 8.70 2.55 -9.28
CA GLY A 191 7.95 1.52 -8.58
C GLY A 191 7.91 0.20 -9.36
N TYR A 192 7.69 0.28 -10.67
CA TYR A 192 7.77 -0.89 -11.57
C TYR A 192 9.18 -1.47 -11.66
N PHE A 193 10.21 -0.62 -11.64
CA PHE A 193 11.59 -1.07 -11.68
C PHE A 193 12.00 -1.82 -10.40
N VAL A 194 11.72 -1.24 -9.22
CA VAL A 194 11.98 -1.88 -7.91
C VAL A 194 11.17 -3.17 -7.78
N THR A 195 9.87 -3.07 -8.02
CA THR A 195 9.02 -4.06 -8.70
C THR A 195 9.70 -5.34 -9.19
N TYR A 196 10.26 -5.15 -10.37
CA TYR A 196 10.89 -6.14 -11.20
C TYR A 196 12.15 -6.71 -10.56
N ILE A 197 13.00 -5.89 -9.95
CA ILE A 197 14.23 -6.33 -9.27
C ILE A 197 13.92 -7.33 -8.15
N PHE A 198 12.93 -7.02 -7.31
CA PHE A 198 12.54 -7.91 -6.22
C PHE A 198 12.01 -9.25 -6.75
N LYS A 199 11.18 -9.23 -7.79
CA LYS A 199 10.68 -10.45 -8.42
C LYS A 199 11.82 -11.31 -8.98
N LEU A 200 12.79 -10.69 -9.65
CA LEU A 200 13.99 -11.38 -10.15
C LEU A 200 14.80 -12.01 -9.02
N TYR A 201 15.02 -11.26 -7.94
CA TYR A 201 15.74 -11.75 -6.77
C TYR A 201 15.03 -12.95 -6.12
N GLU A 202 13.72 -12.84 -5.90
CA GLU A 202 12.91 -13.88 -5.28
C GLU A 202 12.85 -15.14 -6.15
N PHE A 203 12.66 -14.98 -7.47
CA PHE A 203 12.65 -16.09 -8.42
C PHE A 203 14.00 -16.83 -8.43
N ARG A 204 15.13 -16.10 -8.46
CA ARG A 204 16.48 -16.69 -8.37
C ARG A 204 16.73 -17.42 -7.05
N LYS A 205 16.16 -16.95 -5.94
CA LYS A 205 16.28 -17.61 -4.64
C LYS A 205 15.50 -18.93 -4.63
N ARG A 206 14.27 -18.92 -5.18
CA ARG A 206 13.41 -20.12 -5.26
C ARG A 206 13.98 -21.19 -6.18
N LEU A 207 14.55 -20.80 -7.32
CA LEU A 207 15.23 -21.75 -8.23
C LEU A 207 16.45 -22.44 -7.61
N ARG A 208 17.14 -21.80 -6.67
CA ARG A 208 18.27 -22.40 -5.93
C ARG A 208 17.84 -23.38 -4.82
N GLN A 209 16.55 -23.40 -4.49
CA GLN A 209 15.99 -24.29 -3.46
C GLN A 209 15.31 -25.53 -4.06
N LEU A 210 15.23 -25.61 -5.40
CA LEU A 210 14.82 -26.78 -6.18
C LEU A 210 16.06 -27.55 -6.62
#